data_AF-A0A7G9RLM3-F1
#
_entry.id   AF-A0A7G9RLM3-F1
#
_cell.length_a   1.000
_cell.length_b   1.000
_cell.length_c   1.000
_cell.angle_alpha   90.00
_cell.angle_beta   90.00
_cell.angle_gamma   90.00
#
_symmetry.space_group_name_H-M   'P 1'
#
loop_
_entity.id
_entity.type
_entity.pdbx_description
1 polymer ?
#
loop_
_entity_poly.entity_id
_entity_poly.type
_entity_poly.pdbx_seq_one_letter_code
_entity_poly.pdbx_strand_id
1 'polypeptide(L)'
;MNNVSMLVDEPVRCGQKQSESRGESALIRKLFLLLHGSYGNQFVSKFSTGEKDASGKDKGIRAAMMVWESALCKYAPDVVETAACRLQKEHPEFPPNLPQFEKLCEAAMPRHTYVDEQGHTSLVAFSVEPIRVDLARHNDGKDWARSLVGRVEQGDKSVRPICLKFAREALGMDRVQVCIEKIWKGSL
;
A
#
# COMPACT_ATOMS: atom_id res chain seq x y z
N MET A 1 -31.74 -67.05 -13.22
CA MET A 1 -32.44 -66.16 -12.27
C MET A 1 -31.39 -65.54 -11.35
N ASN A 2 -31.31 -64.26 -11.04
CA ASN A 2 -31.79 -63.01 -11.60
C ASN A 2 -31.02 -61.88 -10.86
N ASN A 3 -30.68 -60.84 -11.61
CA ASN A 3 -30.36 -59.46 -11.20
C ASN A 3 -28.91 -59.03 -10.91
N VAL A 4 -28.39 -58.34 -11.92
CA VAL A 4 -27.61 -57.10 -11.89
C VAL A 4 -28.47 -55.98 -11.27
N SER A 5 -27.95 -55.17 -10.32
CA SER A 5 -28.19 -53.71 -10.10
C SER A 5 -28.06 -53.26 -8.63
N MET A 6 -27.74 -51.96 -8.45
CA MET A 6 -27.73 -51.09 -7.25
C MET A 6 -26.36 -51.01 -6.54
N LEU A 7 -25.46 -50.01 -6.73
CA LEU A 7 -25.58 -48.54 -6.84
C LEU A 7 -25.86 -47.88 -5.48
N VAL A 8 -24.82 -47.27 -4.88
CA VAL A 8 -24.89 -46.03 -4.10
C VAL A 8 -23.50 -45.38 -4.10
N ASP A 9 -23.28 -44.56 -5.13
CA ASP A 9 -22.31 -43.46 -5.09
C ASP A 9 -23.02 -42.36 -4.29
N GLU A 10 -22.52 -42.03 -3.10
CA GLU A 10 -23.03 -40.97 -2.25
C GLU A 10 -22.58 -39.61 -2.82
N PRO A 11 -23.48 -38.75 -3.35
CA PRO A 11 -23.07 -37.39 -3.66
C PRO A 11 -22.86 -36.63 -2.36
N VAL A 12 -21.62 -36.16 -2.15
CA VAL A 12 -21.23 -35.18 -1.14
C VAL A 12 -22.13 -33.96 -1.27
N ARG A 13 -23.19 -33.92 -0.44
CA ARG A 13 -24.12 -32.81 -0.32
C ARG A 13 -23.46 -31.75 0.57
N CYS A 14 -22.57 -30.95 -0.01
CA CYS A 14 -22.03 -29.77 0.65
C CYS A 14 -23.18 -28.78 0.89
N GLY A 15 -23.53 -28.59 2.17
CA GLY A 15 -24.72 -27.89 2.61
C GLY A 15 -24.78 -26.44 2.16
N GLN A 16 -25.66 -26.16 1.20
CA GLN A 16 -26.18 -24.82 0.97
C GLN A 16 -27.13 -24.46 2.11
N LYS A 17 -26.63 -23.78 3.14
CA LYS A 17 -27.49 -22.92 3.96
C LYS A 17 -27.72 -21.63 3.19
N GLN A 18 -28.76 -21.68 2.37
CA GLN A 18 -29.36 -20.55 1.68
C GLN A 18 -29.97 -19.62 2.75
N SER A 19 -29.26 -18.55 3.10
CA SER A 19 -29.83 -17.46 3.91
C SER A 19 -30.66 -16.57 2.99
N GLU A 20 -31.94 -16.88 2.89
CA GLU A 20 -32.93 -16.03 2.24
C GLU A 20 -33.10 -14.74 3.06
N SER A 21 -33.12 -13.59 2.35
CA SER A 21 -33.41 -12.21 2.80
C SER A 21 -32.28 -11.27 3.29
N ARG A 22 -31.00 -11.55 3.03
CA ARG A 22 -29.98 -10.48 3.10
C ARG A 22 -30.00 -9.69 1.78
N GLY A 23 -30.67 -8.55 1.76
CA GLY A 23 -30.71 -7.67 0.59
C GLY A 23 -29.30 -7.28 0.14
N GLU A 24 -29.11 -7.15 -1.18
CA GLU A 24 -27.85 -6.77 -1.82
C GLU A 24 -27.15 -5.63 -1.05
N SER A 25 -25.94 -5.89 -0.54
CA SER A 25 -25.18 -4.87 0.19
C SER A 25 -25.00 -3.61 -0.66
N ALA A 26 -25.21 -2.44 -0.03
CA ALA A 26 -25.14 -1.16 -0.73
C ALA A 26 -23.78 -0.93 -1.41
N LEU A 27 -22.71 -1.48 -0.83
CA LEU A 27 -21.35 -1.45 -1.36
C LEU A 27 -21.27 -2.19 -2.70
N ILE A 28 -21.74 -3.43 -2.77
CA ILE A 28 -21.64 -4.22 -4.00
C ILE A 28 -22.51 -3.63 -5.11
N ARG A 29 -23.68 -3.09 -4.77
CA ARG A 29 -24.49 -2.34 -5.73
C ARG A 29 -23.76 -1.12 -6.29
N LYS A 30 -23.09 -0.34 -5.43
CA LYS A 30 -22.25 0.79 -5.84
C LYS A 30 -21.07 0.34 -6.72
N LEU A 31 -20.43 -0.77 -6.37
CA LEU A 31 -19.33 -1.36 -7.15
C LEU A 31 -19.79 -1.81 -8.54
N PHE A 32 -20.90 -2.55 -8.63
CA PHE A 32 -21.47 -2.98 -9.91
C PHE A 32 -21.91 -1.79 -10.77
N LEU A 33 -22.47 -0.74 -10.16
CA LEU A 33 -22.80 0.50 -10.86
C LEU A 33 -21.54 1.18 -11.42
N LEU A 34 -20.46 1.22 -10.63
CA LEU A 34 -19.17 1.78 -11.05
C LEU A 34 -18.56 0.96 -12.20
N LEU A 35 -18.53 -0.37 -12.08
CA LEU A 35 -18.00 -1.27 -13.12
C LEU A 35 -18.83 -1.17 -14.40
N HIS A 36 -20.15 -1.09 -14.29
CA HIS A 36 -21.01 -0.83 -15.44
C HIS A 36 -20.76 0.54 -16.07
N GLY A 37 -20.54 1.59 -15.26
CA GLY A 37 -20.20 2.92 -15.75
C GLY A 37 -18.85 2.97 -16.49
N SER A 38 -17.87 2.18 -16.07
CA SER A 38 -16.53 2.15 -16.68
C SER A 38 -16.45 1.25 -17.92
N TYR A 39 -17.02 0.04 -17.86
CA TYR A 39 -16.87 -0.98 -18.92
C TYR A 39 -18.13 -1.16 -19.79
N GLY A 40 -19.23 -0.50 -19.42
CA GLY A 40 -20.51 -0.57 -20.12
C GLY A 40 -21.11 -1.98 -20.14
N ASN A 41 -21.76 -2.31 -21.25
CA ASN A 41 -22.45 -3.58 -21.45
C ASN A 41 -21.53 -4.81 -21.39
N GLN A 42 -20.21 -4.67 -21.56
CA GLN A 42 -19.28 -5.79 -21.49
C GLN A 42 -19.24 -6.45 -20.10
N PHE A 43 -19.42 -5.65 -19.04
CA PHE A 43 -19.47 -6.18 -17.68
C PHE A 43 -20.82 -6.87 -17.41
N VAL A 44 -21.92 -6.21 -17.79
CA VAL A 44 -23.27 -6.72 -17.52
C VAL A 44 -23.59 -7.97 -18.32
N SER A 45 -23.16 -8.04 -19.59
CA SER A 45 -23.41 -9.21 -20.45
C SER A 45 -22.81 -10.50 -19.90
N LYS A 46 -21.70 -10.41 -19.15
CA LYS A 46 -21.03 -11.56 -18.54
C LYS A 46 -21.87 -12.28 -17.48
N PHE A 47 -22.76 -11.54 -16.80
CA PHE A 47 -23.59 -12.07 -15.71
C PHE A 47 -25.09 -12.07 -16.05
N SER A 48 -25.47 -11.47 -17.18
CA SER A 48 -26.84 -11.44 -17.66
C SER A 48 -27.27 -12.84 -18.11
N THR A 49 -28.39 -13.30 -17.57
CA THR A 49 -28.98 -14.61 -17.91
C THR A 49 -30.24 -14.47 -18.78
N GLY A 50 -30.82 -13.28 -18.86
CA GLY A 50 -32.08 -13.01 -19.57
C GLY A 50 -33.32 -13.39 -18.76
N GLU A 51 -33.17 -14.19 -17.70
CA GLU A 51 -34.25 -14.50 -16.78
C GLU A 51 -34.45 -13.39 -15.76
N LYS A 52 -35.62 -12.76 -15.80
CA LYS A 52 -36.01 -11.73 -14.83
C LYS A 52 -36.70 -12.35 -13.62
N ASP A 53 -36.47 -11.76 -12.45
CA ASP A 53 -37.20 -12.06 -11.24
C ASP A 53 -38.56 -11.33 -11.19
N ALA A 54 -39.32 -11.55 -10.12
CA ALA A 54 -40.62 -10.90 -9.90
C ALA A 54 -40.53 -9.36 -9.84
N SER A 55 -39.33 -8.79 -9.64
CA SER A 55 -39.06 -7.35 -9.62
C SER A 55 -38.54 -6.82 -10.96
N GLY A 56 -38.47 -7.66 -12.00
CA GLY A 56 -37.96 -7.30 -13.32
C GLY A 56 -36.43 -7.21 -13.41
N LYS A 57 -35.69 -7.62 -12.36
CA LYS A 57 -34.22 -7.65 -12.36
C LYS A 57 -33.70 -8.99 -12.89
N ASP A 58 -32.56 -8.98 -13.57
CA ASP A 58 -31.93 -10.21 -14.04
C ASP A 58 -31.43 -11.06 -12.86
N LYS A 59 -31.86 -12.34 -12.82
CA LYS A 59 -31.49 -13.28 -11.75
C LYS A 59 -29.99 -13.56 -11.72
N GLY A 60 -29.34 -13.60 -12.88
CA GLY A 60 -27.90 -13.83 -13.02
C GLY A 60 -27.07 -12.70 -12.44
N ILE A 61 -27.45 -11.45 -12.74
CA ILE A 61 -26.80 -10.27 -12.14
C ILE A 61 -26.96 -10.29 -10.63
N ARG A 62 -28.16 -10.62 -10.12
CA ARG A 62 -28.42 -10.69 -8.69
C ARG A 62 -27.61 -11.80 -8.02
N ALA A 63 -27.53 -12.97 -8.63
CA ALA A 63 -26.71 -14.07 -8.13
C ALA A 63 -25.22 -13.70 -8.11
N ALA A 64 -24.73 -13.01 -9.16
CA ALA A 64 -23.36 -12.52 -9.21
C ALA A 64 -23.08 -11.51 -8.09
N MET A 65 -23.99 -10.58 -7.82
CA MET A 65 -23.86 -9.64 -6.68
C MET A 65 -23.75 -10.37 -5.34
N MET A 66 -24.55 -11.42 -5.11
CA MET A 66 -24.46 -12.21 -3.88
C MET A 66 -23.11 -12.94 -3.74
N VAL A 67 -22.60 -13.51 -4.83
CA VAL A 67 -21.30 -14.18 -4.83
C VAL A 67 -20.18 -13.18 -4.56
N TRP A 68 -20.21 -12.01 -5.22
CA TRP A 68 -19.24 -10.94 -4.97
C TRP A 68 -19.32 -10.40 -3.55
N GLU A 69 -20.52 -10.27 -2.99
CA GLU A 69 -20.71 -9.88 -1.59
C GLU A 69 -20.06 -10.88 -0.63
N SER A 70 -20.30 -12.18 -0.85
CA SER A 70 -19.73 -13.23 -0.01
C SER A 70 -18.20 -13.30 -0.08
N ALA A 71 -17.62 -13.01 -1.25
CA ALA A 71 -16.17 -13.03 -1.43
C ALA A 71 -15.51 -11.76 -0.86
N LEU A 72 -16.15 -10.60 -1.02
CA LEU A 72 -15.57 -9.32 -0.61
C LEU A 72 -15.85 -8.95 0.85
N CYS A 73 -16.70 -9.71 1.56
CA CYS A 73 -17.02 -9.43 2.96
C CYS A 73 -15.81 -9.55 3.92
N LYS A 74 -14.71 -10.17 3.48
CA LYS A 74 -13.44 -10.26 4.23
C LYS A 74 -12.63 -8.95 4.20
N TYR A 75 -12.95 -8.02 3.30
CA TYR A 75 -12.26 -6.76 3.16
C TYR A 75 -13.05 -5.61 3.80
N ALA A 76 -12.32 -4.63 4.33
CA ALA A 76 -12.91 -3.40 4.80
C ALA A 76 -13.46 -2.57 3.60
N PRO A 77 -14.54 -1.80 3.79
CA PRO A 77 -15.23 -1.13 2.68
C PRO A 77 -14.35 -0.09 1.95
N ASP A 78 -13.46 0.57 2.67
CA ASP A 78 -12.45 1.51 2.17
C ASP A 78 -11.42 0.84 1.25
N VAL A 79 -11.02 -0.39 1.57
CA VAL A 79 -10.11 -1.20 0.73
C VAL A 79 -10.78 -1.53 -0.61
N VAL A 80 -12.06 -1.89 -0.58
CA VAL A 80 -12.81 -2.22 -1.82
C VAL A 80 -12.99 -0.99 -2.71
N GLU A 81 -13.29 0.18 -2.12
CA GLU A 81 -13.38 1.44 -2.87
C GLU A 81 -12.01 1.85 -3.46
N THR A 82 -10.94 1.68 -2.69
CA THR A 82 -9.57 1.94 -3.16
C THR A 82 -9.18 1.01 -4.31
N ALA A 83 -9.50 -0.28 -4.20
CA ALA A 83 -9.26 -1.27 -5.24
C ALA A 83 -10.04 -0.95 -6.52
N ALA A 84 -11.30 -0.52 -6.41
CA ALA A 84 -12.11 -0.10 -7.56
C ALA A 84 -11.52 1.14 -8.27
N CYS A 85 -10.96 2.09 -7.52
CA CYS A 85 -10.28 3.25 -8.12
C CYS A 85 -8.98 2.85 -8.85
N ARG A 86 -8.20 1.93 -8.28
CA ARG A 86 -6.96 1.42 -8.90
C ARG A 86 -7.26 0.60 -10.15
N LEU A 87 -8.30 -0.21 -10.12
CA LEU A 87 -8.74 -1.04 -11.25
C LEU A 87 -8.93 -0.23 -12.54
N GLN A 88 -9.59 0.94 -12.45
CA GLN A 88 -9.82 1.79 -13.63
C GLN A 88 -8.52 2.27 -14.29
N LYS A 89 -7.43 2.37 -13.52
CA LYS A 89 -6.11 2.77 -14.03
C LYS A 89 -5.32 1.60 -14.58
N GLU A 90 -5.39 0.44 -13.92
CA GLU A 90 -4.58 -0.74 -14.26
C GLU A 90 -5.19 -1.57 -15.41
N HIS A 91 -6.52 -1.62 -15.50
CA HIS A 91 -7.23 -2.43 -16.49
C HIS A 91 -8.34 -1.63 -17.18
N PRO A 92 -8.01 -0.71 -18.11
CA PRO A 92 -9.02 0.09 -18.81
C PRO A 92 -9.78 -0.68 -19.90
N GLU A 93 -9.19 -1.74 -20.46
CA GLU A 93 -9.72 -2.40 -21.65
C GLU A 93 -10.83 -3.42 -21.36
N PHE A 94 -10.72 -4.17 -20.26
CA PHE A 94 -11.61 -5.30 -19.97
C PHE A 94 -12.07 -5.30 -18.50
N PRO A 95 -13.33 -5.65 -18.24
CA PRO A 95 -13.83 -5.77 -16.88
C PRO A 95 -13.16 -6.95 -16.14
N PRO A 96 -12.77 -6.78 -14.86
CA PRO A 96 -12.14 -7.84 -14.12
C PRO A 96 -13.11 -8.99 -13.80
N ASN A 97 -12.58 -10.19 -13.65
CA ASN A 97 -13.27 -11.27 -12.96
C ASN A 97 -13.12 -11.13 -11.42
N LEU A 98 -13.96 -11.86 -10.66
CA LEU A 98 -13.93 -11.79 -9.20
C LEU A 98 -12.53 -12.09 -8.61
N PRO A 99 -11.83 -13.17 -9.00
CA PRO A 99 -10.46 -13.44 -8.52
C PRO A 99 -9.44 -12.33 -8.84
N GLN A 100 -9.55 -11.69 -10.01
CA GLN A 100 -8.69 -10.56 -10.38
C GLN A 100 -8.96 -9.36 -9.48
N PHE A 101 -10.23 -9.09 -9.19
CA PHE A 101 -10.62 -8.02 -8.28
C PHE A 101 -10.20 -8.31 -6.83
N GLU A 102 -10.27 -9.57 -6.39
CA GLU A 102 -9.76 -9.97 -5.07
C GLU A 102 -8.27 -9.70 -4.93
N LYS A 103 -7.45 -10.00 -5.94
CA LYS A 103 -6.01 -9.67 -5.92
C LYS A 103 -5.75 -8.16 -5.78
N LEU A 104 -6.59 -7.34 -6.41
CA LEU A 104 -6.50 -5.88 -6.25
C LEU A 104 -6.91 -5.44 -4.84
N CYS A 105 -7.90 -6.08 -4.23
CA CYS A 105 -8.27 -5.85 -2.84
C CYS A 105 -7.13 -6.24 -1.91
N GLU A 106 -6.51 -7.39 -2.10
CA GLU A 106 -5.32 -7.84 -1.34
C GLU A 106 -4.15 -6.86 -1.48
N ALA A 107 -3.90 -6.35 -2.70
CA ALA A 107 -2.85 -5.36 -2.94
C ALA A 107 -3.21 -3.95 -2.39
N ALA A 108 -4.50 -3.67 -2.17
CA ALA A 108 -4.98 -2.44 -1.56
C ALA A 108 -5.01 -2.49 -0.03
N MET A 109 -4.93 -3.69 0.57
CA MET A 109 -4.84 -3.81 2.02
C MET A 109 -3.61 -3.06 2.55
N PRO A 110 -3.75 -2.33 3.66
CA PRO A 110 -2.60 -1.72 4.31
C PRO A 110 -1.59 -2.81 4.65
N ARG A 111 -0.36 -2.66 4.18
CA ARG A 111 0.72 -3.56 4.58
C ARG A 111 1.01 -3.29 6.05
N HIS A 112 0.82 -4.28 6.91
CA HIS A 112 1.35 -4.19 8.26
C HIS A 112 2.87 -4.05 8.15
N THR A 113 3.38 -2.92 8.61
CA THR A 113 4.81 -2.75 8.80
C THR A 113 5.15 -3.30 10.17
N TYR A 114 6.31 -3.94 10.30
CA TYR A 114 6.78 -4.56 11.56
C TYR A 114 6.63 -3.65 12.81
N VAL A 115 6.67 -2.33 12.62
CA VAL A 115 6.50 -1.32 13.68
C VAL A 115 5.05 -1.26 14.21
N ASP A 116 4.07 -1.44 13.34
CA ASP A 116 2.63 -1.38 13.67
C ASP A 116 2.18 -2.60 14.49
N GLU A 117 2.71 -3.78 14.16
CA GLU A 117 2.35 -5.04 14.84
C GLU A 117 2.83 -5.11 16.29
N GLN A 118 3.87 -4.35 16.63
CA GLN A 118 4.53 -4.40 17.94
C GLN A 118 4.21 -3.18 18.82
N GLY A 119 3.35 -2.26 18.34
CA GLY A 119 2.97 -1.05 19.07
C GLY A 119 4.14 -0.11 19.36
N HIS A 120 5.22 -0.21 18.58
CA HIS A 120 6.38 0.66 18.75
C HIS A 120 6.05 2.05 18.20
N THR A 121 6.23 3.08 19.01
CA THR A 121 6.12 4.47 18.55
C THR A 121 7.14 4.73 17.45
N SER A 122 6.66 5.22 16.30
CA SER A 122 7.53 5.64 15.19
C SER A 122 8.62 6.58 15.71
N LEU A 123 9.87 6.30 15.34
CA LEU A 123 11.00 7.12 15.76
C LEU A 123 10.83 8.53 15.21
N VAL A 124 10.87 9.53 16.09
CA VAL A 124 10.92 10.93 15.66
C VAL A 124 12.23 11.13 14.92
N ALA A 125 12.16 11.59 13.67
CA ALA A 125 13.35 11.95 12.92
C ALA A 125 14.05 13.10 13.66
N PHE A 126 15.19 12.81 14.29
CA PHE A 126 15.97 13.83 14.97
C PHE A 126 16.61 14.75 13.92
N SER A 127 16.32 16.04 13.98
CA SER A 127 17.01 17.05 13.20
C SER A 127 18.34 17.38 13.87
N VAL A 128 19.44 16.85 13.34
CA VAL A 128 20.78 17.22 13.81
C VAL A 128 21.07 18.66 13.36
N GLU A 129 21.16 19.60 14.31
CA GLU A 129 21.65 20.94 13.99
C GLU A 129 23.14 20.89 13.59
N PRO A 130 23.56 21.61 12.54
CA PRO A 130 24.98 21.67 12.15
C PRO A 130 25.86 22.20 13.29
N ILE A 131 26.96 21.50 13.57
CA ILE A 131 27.94 21.89 14.58
C ILE A 131 28.57 23.24 14.18
N ARG A 132 28.42 24.25 15.04
CA ARG A 132 29.12 25.54 14.89
C ARG A 132 30.55 25.39 15.40
N VAL A 133 31.53 25.59 14.53
CA VAL A 133 32.96 25.60 14.92
C VAL A 133 33.39 27.01 15.28
N ASP A 134 34.19 27.15 16.35
CA ASP A 134 34.83 28.42 16.70
C ASP A 134 35.93 28.76 15.67
N LEU A 135 35.82 29.94 15.07
CA LEU A 135 36.73 30.45 14.04
C LEU A 135 37.90 31.26 14.62
N ALA A 136 38.04 31.33 15.94
CA ALA A 136 39.18 31.97 16.59
C ALA A 136 40.53 31.36 16.15
N ARG A 137 41.57 32.19 16.09
CA ARG A 137 42.93 31.72 15.76
C ARG A 137 43.49 30.92 16.93
N HIS A 138 43.82 29.66 16.68
CA HIS A 138 44.36 28.75 17.69
C HIS A 138 45.84 28.40 17.47
N ASN A 139 46.45 28.86 16.37
CA ASN A 139 47.85 28.60 16.01
C ASN A 139 48.20 27.09 15.94
N ASP A 140 47.23 26.27 15.51
CA ASP A 140 47.29 24.80 15.38
C ASP A 140 47.54 24.35 13.92
N GLY A 141 47.91 25.27 13.04
CA GLY A 141 48.08 25.03 11.60
C GLY A 141 46.77 24.93 10.81
N LYS A 142 45.59 25.06 11.45
CA LYS A 142 44.26 25.03 10.79
C LYS A 142 43.62 26.42 10.65
N ASP A 143 44.35 27.48 11.00
CA ASP A 143 43.86 28.86 10.93
C ASP A 143 43.54 29.30 9.49
N TRP A 144 44.21 28.72 8.49
CA TRP A 144 43.87 28.96 7.08
C TRP A 144 42.44 28.50 6.76
N ALA A 145 41.98 27.38 7.34
CA ALA A 145 40.65 26.84 7.13
C ALA A 145 39.59 27.70 7.83
N ARG A 146 39.86 28.15 9.07
CA ARG A 146 38.99 29.09 9.81
C ARG A 146 38.82 30.40 9.06
N SER A 147 39.92 30.94 8.53
CA SER A 147 39.88 32.18 7.74
C SER A 147 39.06 32.01 6.45
N LEU A 148 39.12 30.85 5.81
CA LEU A 148 38.39 30.57 4.57
C LEU A 148 36.88 30.44 4.82
N VAL A 149 36.49 29.75 5.90
CA VAL A 149 35.09 29.62 6.33
C VAL A 149 34.52 30.97 6.75
N GLY A 150 35.25 31.74 7.57
CA GLY A 150 34.81 33.08 8.00
C GLY A 150 34.61 34.06 6.84
N ARG A 151 35.43 33.98 5.78
CA ARG A 151 35.23 34.79 4.56
C ARG A 151 33.93 34.44 3.82
N VAL A 152 33.63 33.15 3.67
CA VAL A 152 32.39 32.70 3.03
C VAL A 152 31.17 33.06 3.88
N GLU A 153 31.27 32.96 5.20
CA GLU A 153 30.20 33.40 6.12
C GLU A 153 29.96 34.91 6.05
N GLN A 154 31.00 35.71 5.80
CA GLN A 154 30.89 37.15 5.51
C GLN A 154 30.33 37.45 4.10
N GLY A 155 29.99 36.44 3.31
CA GLY A 155 29.38 36.58 1.99
C GLY A 155 30.37 36.70 0.83
N ASP A 156 31.66 36.43 1.04
CA ASP A 156 32.67 36.44 -0.03
C ASP A 156 32.48 35.25 -0.97
N LYS A 157 32.13 35.54 -2.23
CA LYS A 157 31.90 34.54 -3.30
C LYS A 157 33.17 34.22 -4.11
N SER A 158 34.31 34.84 -3.81
CA SER A 158 35.57 34.61 -4.54
C SER A 158 36.23 33.27 -4.19
N VAL A 159 35.79 32.63 -3.11
CA VAL A 159 36.30 31.35 -2.64
C VAL A 159 35.82 30.22 -3.55
N ARG A 160 36.77 29.48 -4.14
CA ARG A 160 36.44 28.32 -4.98
C ARG A 160 35.77 27.22 -4.12
N PRO A 161 34.72 26.57 -4.62
CA PRO A 161 34.00 25.52 -3.87
C PRO A 161 34.91 24.40 -3.34
N ILE A 162 35.94 24.03 -4.10
CA ILE A 162 36.90 22.99 -3.70
C ILE A 162 37.74 23.39 -2.48
N CYS A 163 38.10 24.68 -2.36
CA CYS A 163 38.85 25.19 -1.21
C CYS A 163 37.98 25.20 0.06
N LEU A 164 36.69 25.52 -0.09
CA LEU A 164 35.72 25.47 1.01
C LEU A 164 35.51 24.03 1.52
N LYS A 165 35.46 23.05 0.62
CA LYS A 165 35.37 21.63 0.98
C LYS A 165 36.56 21.19 1.86
N PHE A 166 37.80 21.48 1.41
CA PHE A 166 38.98 21.12 2.19
C PHE A 166 39.08 21.86 3.53
N ALA A 167 38.62 23.12 3.58
CA ALA A 167 38.56 23.87 4.84
C ALA A 167 37.58 23.23 5.83
N ARG A 168 36.38 22.84 5.38
CA ARG A 168 35.38 22.15 6.21
C ARG A 168 35.86 20.79 6.71
N GLU A 169 36.56 20.03 5.86
CA GLU A 169 37.15 18.74 6.22
C GLU A 169 38.25 18.89 7.28
N ALA A 170 39.13 19.89 7.13
CA ALA A 170 40.19 20.19 8.09
C ALA A 170 39.65 20.59 9.48
N LEU A 171 38.51 21.30 9.51
CA LEU A 171 37.78 21.68 10.74
C LEU A 171 36.85 20.58 11.26
N GLY A 172 36.70 19.46 10.55
CA GLY A 172 35.84 18.35 10.95
C GLY A 172 34.34 18.63 10.84
N MET A 173 33.94 19.69 10.14
CA MET A 173 32.53 20.09 9.98
C MET A 173 31.71 19.09 9.15
N ASP A 174 32.38 18.37 8.24
CA ASP A 174 31.75 17.36 7.37
C ASP A 174 31.86 15.94 7.95
N ARG A 175 32.36 15.77 9.19
CA ARG A 175 32.29 14.47 9.86
C ARG A 175 30.90 14.31 10.45
N VAL A 176 30.02 13.66 9.68
CA VAL A 176 28.88 12.95 10.26
C VAL A 176 29.46 11.87 11.16
N GLN A 177 29.65 12.19 12.43
CA GLN A 177 30.02 11.21 13.43
C GLN A 177 28.79 10.34 13.66
N VAL A 178 28.64 9.33 12.82
CA VAL A 178 27.75 8.20 13.03
C VAL A 178 28.25 7.49 14.29
N CYS A 179 27.77 7.92 15.46
CA CYS A 179 27.93 7.21 16.72
C CYS A 179 27.07 5.94 16.67
N ILE A 180 27.49 4.93 15.89
CA ILE A 180 26.91 3.57 15.92
C ILE A 180 27.83 2.57 16.66
N GLU A 181 29.02 2.97 17.13
CA GLU A 181 29.96 2.07 17.81
C GLU A 181 29.92 2.07 19.35
N LYS A 182 28.73 2.28 19.96
CA LYS A 182 28.57 2.08 21.43
C LYS A 182 27.38 1.22 21.86
N ILE A 183 26.66 0.58 20.93
CA ILE A 183 25.50 -0.27 21.28
C ILE A 183 25.87 -1.77 21.37
N TRP A 184 27.07 -2.19 20.95
CA TRP A 184 27.41 -3.64 20.83
C TRP A 184 28.66 -4.10 21.62
N LYS A 185 29.00 -3.44 22.74
CA LYS A 185 29.95 -3.96 23.73
C LYS A 185 29.32 -3.94 25.12
N GLY A 186 28.44 -4.91 25.36
CA GLY A 186 27.75 -5.09 26.64
C GLY A 186 27.01 -6.42 26.77
N SER A 187 27.43 -7.46 26.04
CA SER A 187 26.93 -8.84 26.22
C SER A 187 27.99 -9.84 25.77
N LEU A 188 28.91 -10.12 26.68
CA LEU A 188 29.62 -11.39 26.85
C LEU A 188 30.31 -11.38 28.20
#